data_AF-A0A259CYL0-F1
#
_entry.id   AF-A0A259CYL0-F1
#
_cell.length_a   1.000
_cell.length_b   1.000
_cell.length_c   1.000
_cell.angle_alpha   90.00
_cell.angle_beta   90.00
_cell.angle_gamma   90.00
#
_symmetry.space_group_name_H-M   'P 1'
#
loop_
_entity.id
_entity.type
_entity.pdbx_description
1 polymer ?
#
loop_
_entity_poly.entity_id
_entity_poly.type
_entity_poly.pdbx_seq_one_letter_code
_entity_poly.pdbx_strand_id
1 'polypeptide(L)'
;MKTPNIHDWMTQHSDYLYRFALARLRDPHMAEDVVQETLIAAIKSPSYAEQSSPRTWLTGILKHKIIDMMRKNMREVVASDLMHDEDANMDEFFDEAGHWSEKPLAWDIPHDALEQKQFLAILQQCMEKLPAKLGTLFLMRDIHDTDNEEICKELDITSTNAWVMLYRARMGIRKCLEIHWIQA
;
A
#
# COMPACT_ATOMS: atom_id res chain seq x y z
N MET A 1 -12.28 2.54 -37.14
CA MET A 1 -11.99 2.77 -35.71
C MET A 1 -12.72 1.68 -34.95
N LYS A 2 -12.04 0.58 -34.58
CA LYS A 2 -12.67 -0.49 -33.79
C LYS A 2 -12.75 0.00 -32.36
N THR A 3 -13.95 0.17 -31.83
CA THR A 3 -14.14 0.31 -30.38
C THR A 3 -13.42 -0.86 -29.71
N PRO A 4 -12.53 -0.62 -28.73
CA PRO A 4 -12.00 -1.69 -27.91
C PRO A 4 -13.21 -2.44 -27.35
N ASN A 5 -13.26 -3.77 -27.51
CA ASN A 5 -14.37 -4.56 -26.98
C ASN A 5 -14.21 -4.61 -25.46
N ILE A 6 -14.73 -3.60 -24.77
CA ILE A 6 -14.58 -3.43 -23.32
C ILE A 6 -15.18 -4.63 -22.56
N HIS A 7 -16.14 -5.35 -23.15
CA HIS A 7 -16.69 -6.58 -22.60
C HIS A 7 -15.64 -7.71 -22.49
N ASP A 8 -14.73 -7.78 -23.45
CA ASP A 8 -13.64 -8.76 -23.42
C ASP A 8 -12.65 -8.45 -22.30
N TRP A 9 -12.39 -7.18 -22.02
CA TRP A 9 -11.49 -6.77 -20.94
C TRP A 9 -12.04 -7.07 -19.56
N MET A 10 -13.35 -6.92 -19.36
CA MET A 10 -14.01 -7.28 -18.10
C MET A 10 -13.76 -8.75 -17.79
N THR A 11 -13.97 -9.64 -18.76
CA THR A 11 -13.81 -11.09 -18.58
C THR A 11 -12.34 -11.51 -18.46
N GLN A 12 -11.44 -10.86 -19.19
CA GLN A 12 -10.02 -11.25 -19.24
C GLN A 12 -9.18 -10.70 -18.08
N HIS A 13 -9.65 -9.66 -17.38
CA HIS A 13 -8.84 -8.95 -16.38
C HIS A 13 -9.47 -8.84 -15.00
N SER A 14 -10.77 -9.12 -14.83
CA SER A 14 -11.47 -9.06 -13.53
C SER A 14 -10.75 -9.86 -12.44
N ASP A 15 -10.43 -11.13 -12.70
CA ASP A 15 -9.77 -12.01 -11.72
C ASP A 15 -8.40 -11.48 -11.28
N TYR A 16 -7.62 -10.96 -12.23
CA TYR A 16 -6.33 -10.39 -11.95
C TYR A 16 -6.46 -9.11 -11.11
N LEU A 17 -7.37 -8.20 -11.51
CA LEU A 17 -7.62 -6.96 -10.80
C LEU A 17 -8.17 -7.23 -9.39
N TYR A 18 -9.04 -8.21 -9.24
CA TYR A 18 -9.58 -8.64 -7.95
C TYR A 18 -8.50 -9.20 -7.04
N ARG A 19 -7.65 -10.12 -7.52
CA ARG A 19 -6.52 -10.63 -6.72
C ARG A 19 -5.54 -9.51 -6.36
N PHE A 20 -5.30 -8.58 -7.28
CA PHE A 20 -4.45 -7.41 -7.04
C PHE A 20 -5.02 -6.50 -5.95
N ALA A 21 -6.32 -6.21 -6.01
CA ALA A 21 -7.05 -5.39 -5.04
C ALA A 21 -7.14 -6.10 -3.69
N LEU A 22 -7.50 -7.39 -3.67
CA LEU A 22 -7.62 -8.20 -2.47
C LEU A 22 -6.30 -8.29 -1.70
N ALA A 23 -5.17 -8.44 -2.40
CA ALA A 23 -3.85 -8.43 -1.77
C ALA A 23 -3.51 -7.11 -1.07
N ARG A 24 -4.12 -6.00 -1.51
CA ARG A 24 -3.85 -4.63 -1.03
C ARG A 24 -4.85 -4.16 0.01
N LEU A 25 -6.14 -4.29 -0.27
CA LEU A 25 -7.24 -3.85 0.60
C LEU A 25 -7.58 -4.87 1.68
N ARG A 26 -7.33 -6.16 1.43
CA ARG A 26 -7.56 -7.27 2.38
C ARG A 26 -8.99 -7.41 2.88
N ASP A 27 -9.92 -6.73 2.23
CA ASP A 27 -11.35 -6.84 2.42
C ASP A 27 -11.96 -7.28 1.08
N PRO A 28 -12.60 -8.47 1.01
CA PRO A 28 -13.21 -8.96 -0.21
C PRO A 28 -14.26 -8.02 -0.81
N HIS A 29 -15.05 -7.34 0.02
CA HIS A 29 -16.08 -6.40 -0.42
C HIS A 29 -15.43 -5.14 -0.99
N MET A 30 -14.46 -4.56 -0.27
CA MET A 30 -13.75 -3.39 -0.78
C MET A 30 -12.98 -3.71 -2.06
N ALA A 31 -12.38 -4.89 -2.15
CA ALA A 31 -11.67 -5.36 -3.34
C ALA A 31 -12.62 -5.50 -4.54
N GLU A 32 -13.81 -6.06 -4.32
CA GLU A 32 -14.85 -6.15 -5.35
C GLU A 32 -15.29 -4.75 -5.81
N ASP A 33 -15.59 -3.87 -4.86
CA ASP A 33 -16.04 -2.51 -5.13
C ASP A 33 -15.03 -1.70 -5.95
N VAL A 34 -13.74 -1.69 -5.57
CA VAL A 34 -12.73 -0.94 -6.33
C VAL A 34 -12.49 -1.52 -7.73
N VAL A 35 -12.67 -2.83 -7.92
CA VAL A 35 -12.58 -3.45 -9.24
C VAL A 35 -13.76 -3.03 -10.09
N GLN A 36 -14.98 -3.04 -9.55
CA GLN A 36 -16.16 -2.56 -10.26
C GLN A 36 -16.01 -1.08 -10.65
N GLU A 37 -15.57 -0.22 -9.72
CA GLU A 37 -15.29 1.18 -10.01
C GLU A 37 -14.23 1.36 -11.10
N THR A 38 -13.19 0.52 -11.10
CA THR A 38 -12.12 0.53 -12.11
C THR A 38 -12.67 0.20 -13.49
N LEU A 39 -13.50 -0.84 -13.60
CA LEU A 39 -14.10 -1.24 -14.87
C LEU A 39 -15.09 -0.18 -15.38
N ILE A 40 -15.89 0.42 -14.50
CA ILE A 40 -16.79 1.53 -14.85
C ILE A 40 -16.00 2.75 -15.33
N ALA A 41 -14.91 3.10 -14.65
CA ALA A 41 -14.03 4.19 -15.05
C ALA A 41 -13.38 3.93 -16.42
N ALA A 42 -12.96 2.68 -16.67
CA ALA A 42 -12.41 2.26 -17.95
C ALA A 42 -13.45 2.38 -19.09
N ILE A 43 -14.70 1.96 -18.86
CA ILE A 43 -15.81 2.11 -19.82
C ILE A 43 -16.05 3.59 -20.17
N LYS A 44 -16.00 4.47 -19.17
CA LYS A 44 -16.26 5.90 -19.32
C LYS A 44 -15.07 6.67 -19.90
N SER A 45 -13.87 6.09 -19.91
CA SER A 45 -12.67 6.79 -20.35
C SER A 45 -12.56 6.78 -21.87
N PRO A 46 -12.48 7.96 -22.53
CA PRO A 46 -12.30 8.05 -23.97
C PRO A 46 -10.85 7.74 -24.42
N SER A 47 -9.96 7.35 -23.50
CA SER A 47 -8.52 7.62 -23.59
C SER A 47 -7.60 6.40 -23.57
N TYR A 48 -8.08 5.17 -23.81
CA TYR A 48 -7.13 4.08 -24.03
C TYR A 48 -6.40 4.29 -25.35
N ALA A 49 -5.19 4.86 -25.27
CA ALA A 49 -4.39 5.28 -26.41
C ALA A 49 -3.49 4.16 -26.99
N GLU A 50 -3.71 2.89 -26.60
CA GLU A 50 -2.90 1.72 -27.01
C GLU A 50 -1.38 1.81 -26.71
N GLN A 51 -0.95 2.81 -25.93
CA GLN A 51 0.47 3.02 -25.56
C GLN A 51 0.96 2.05 -24.47
N SER A 52 0.07 1.25 -23.88
CA SER A 52 0.38 0.22 -22.88
C SER A 52 -0.62 -0.92 -23.00
N SER A 53 -0.32 -2.09 -22.42
CA SER A 53 -1.29 -3.18 -22.43
C SER A 53 -2.58 -2.80 -21.67
N PRO A 54 -3.76 -3.34 -22.04
CA PRO A 54 -5.00 -3.06 -21.32
C PRO A 54 -4.89 -3.39 -19.83
N ARG A 55 -4.20 -4.48 -19.48
CA ARG A 55 -3.93 -4.86 -18.08
C ARG A 55 -3.12 -3.80 -17.34
N THR A 56 -2.06 -3.27 -17.94
CA THR A 56 -1.22 -2.22 -17.33
C THR A 56 -2.04 -0.97 -17.08
N TRP A 57 -2.81 -0.53 -18.07
CA TRP A 57 -3.66 0.65 -17.97
C TRP A 57 -4.75 0.49 -16.90
N LEU A 58 -5.46 -0.64 -16.88
CA LEU A 58 -6.46 -0.97 -15.85
C LEU A 58 -5.84 -1.04 -14.44
N THR A 59 -4.62 -1.57 -14.32
CA THR A 59 -3.90 -1.60 -13.03
C THR A 59 -3.57 -0.19 -12.56
N GLY A 60 -3.21 0.71 -13.47
CA GLY A 60 -3.02 2.13 -13.16
C GLY A 60 -4.28 2.76 -12.58
N ILE A 61 -5.43 2.59 -13.24
CA ILE A 61 -6.72 3.09 -12.72
C ILE A 61 -7.02 2.48 -11.34
N LEU A 62 -6.87 1.16 -11.21
CA LEU A 62 -7.14 0.44 -9.96
C LEU A 62 -6.27 0.94 -8.79
N LYS A 63 -4.98 1.22 -9.02
CA LYS A 63 -4.09 1.76 -7.99
C LYS A 63 -4.63 3.06 -7.41
N HIS A 64 -5.05 4.01 -8.25
CA HIS A 64 -5.64 5.28 -7.80
C HIS A 64 -6.92 5.04 -7.00
N LYS A 65 -7.79 4.12 -7.46
CA LYS A 65 -9.03 3.77 -6.76
C LYS A 65 -8.79 3.16 -5.39
N ILE A 66 -7.77 2.31 -5.24
CA ILE A 66 -7.39 1.74 -3.94
C ILE A 66 -6.93 2.86 -2.99
N ILE A 67 -6.07 3.77 -3.45
CA ILE A 67 -5.59 4.89 -2.62
C ILE A 67 -6.76 5.78 -2.18
N ASP A 68 -7.65 6.15 -3.10
CA ASP A 68 -8.84 6.96 -2.81
C ASP A 68 -9.75 6.29 -1.75
N MET A 69 -9.88 4.97 -1.82
CA MET A 69 -10.66 4.18 -0.88
C MET A 69 -10.03 4.16 0.51
N MET A 70 -8.71 3.93 0.59
CA MET A 70 -7.98 3.95 1.85
C MET A 70 -8.08 5.31 2.56
N ARG A 71 -8.06 6.42 1.79
CA ARG A 71 -8.31 7.76 2.34
C ARG A 71 -9.67 7.84 3.03
N LYS A 72 -10.73 7.30 2.43
CA LYS A 72 -12.09 7.37 3.01
C LYS A 72 -12.14 6.64 4.35
N ASN A 73 -11.58 5.44 4.43
CA ASN A 73 -11.52 4.67 5.67
C ASN A 73 -10.70 5.38 6.76
N MET A 74 -9.66 6.14 6.40
CA MET A 74 -8.90 6.93 7.37
C MET A 74 -9.72 8.05 8.01
N ARG A 75 -10.65 8.67 7.26
CA ARG A 75 -11.51 9.74 7.81
C ARG A 75 -12.57 9.21 8.79
N GLU A 76 -12.92 7.94 8.70
CA GLU A 76 -13.89 7.29 9.60
C GLU A 76 -13.23 6.80 10.91
N VAL A 77 -11.92 6.54 10.90
CA VAL A 77 -11.12 6.28 12.10
C VAL A 77 -10.55 7.61 12.59
N VAL A 78 -11.35 8.36 13.36
CA VAL A 78 -10.90 9.62 13.98
C VAL A 78 -9.60 9.37 14.75
N ALA A 79 -8.56 10.09 14.33
CA ALA A 79 -7.26 10.15 14.97
C ALA A 79 -7.39 10.76 16.36
N SER A 80 -7.39 9.93 17.40
CA SER A 80 -6.88 10.33 18.70
C SER A 80 -5.73 9.40 19.07
N ASP A 81 -4.67 10.03 19.54
CA ASP A 81 -3.42 9.48 20.02
C ASP A 81 -2.44 9.05 18.94
N LEU A 82 -1.28 9.72 18.97
CA LEU A 82 0.08 9.23 18.67
C LEU A 82 1.01 10.38 18.21
N MET A 83 0.97 11.48 18.96
CA MET A 83 2.17 12.27 19.22
C MET A 83 2.45 12.19 20.72
N HIS A 84 2.85 11.01 21.20
CA HIS A 84 3.67 10.97 22.41
C HIS A 84 5.12 10.98 21.94
N ASP A 85 5.79 12.06 22.30
CA ASP A 85 7.13 12.49 21.88
C ASP A 85 8.24 11.73 22.62
N GLU A 86 7.99 10.46 22.97
CA GLU A 86 8.86 9.67 23.83
C GLU A 86 9.17 8.34 23.15
N ASP A 87 10.11 8.35 22.20
CA ASP A 87 11.25 7.42 22.26
C ASP A 87 12.25 7.63 21.11
N ALA A 88 13.52 7.61 21.52
CA ALA A 88 14.77 7.53 20.77
C ALA A 88 15.20 8.75 19.92
N ASN A 89 16.44 9.16 20.16
CA ASN A 89 17.21 10.22 19.50
C ASN A 89 17.27 9.97 17.98
N MET A 90 16.29 10.46 17.24
CA MET A 90 16.11 10.21 15.80
C MET A 90 17.13 10.96 14.93
N ASP A 91 17.84 11.94 15.50
CA ASP A 91 18.85 12.76 14.79
C ASP A 91 20.07 11.94 14.33
N GLU A 92 20.36 10.78 14.93
CA GLU A 92 21.46 9.90 14.50
C GLU A 92 21.20 9.19 13.15
N PHE A 93 19.95 9.16 12.69
CA PHE A 93 19.55 8.42 11.48
C PHE A 93 19.45 9.30 10.22
N PHE A 94 19.63 10.61 10.35
CA PHE A 94 19.57 11.57 9.26
C PHE A 94 20.91 12.30 9.08
N ASP A 95 21.34 12.49 7.83
CA ASP A 95 22.44 13.41 7.53
C ASP A 95 21.98 14.88 7.67
N GLU A 96 22.91 15.84 7.61
CA GLU A 96 22.61 17.28 7.68
C GLU A 96 21.66 17.76 6.57
N ALA A 97 21.44 16.96 5.52
CA ALA A 97 20.52 17.22 4.43
C ALA A 97 19.16 16.51 4.60
N GLY A 98 18.94 15.78 5.70
CA GLY A 98 17.70 15.07 6.01
C GLY A 98 17.51 13.74 5.28
N HIS A 99 18.57 13.17 4.70
CA HIS A 99 18.57 11.85 4.09
C HIS A 99 18.98 10.76 5.08
N TRP A 100 18.49 9.54 4.87
CA TRP A 100 18.82 8.39 5.71
C TRP A 100 20.30 8.02 5.61
N SER A 101 20.96 7.89 6.77
CA SER A 101 22.34 7.38 6.88
C SER A 101 22.44 5.88 6.57
N GLU A 102 21.43 5.09 6.96
CA GLU A 102 21.28 3.68 6.59
C GLU A 102 19.86 3.35 6.13
N LYS A 103 19.72 2.81 4.92
CA LYS A 103 18.46 2.28 4.41
C LYS A 103 18.20 0.92 5.09
N PRO A 104 17.00 0.68 5.69
CA PRO A 104 16.66 -0.62 6.22
C PRO A 104 16.84 -1.70 5.14
N LEU A 105 17.58 -2.76 5.45
CA LEU A 105 17.82 -3.91 4.58
C LEU A 105 16.49 -4.51 4.08
N ALA A 106 16.50 -4.97 2.83
CA ALA A 106 15.39 -5.70 2.25
C ALA A 106 15.13 -6.99 3.04
N TRP A 107 13.86 -7.28 3.31
CA TRP A 107 13.42 -8.45 4.07
C TRP A 107 13.73 -9.74 3.32
N ASP A 108 14.17 -10.76 4.05
CA ASP A 108 14.34 -12.11 3.50
C ASP A 108 12.96 -12.80 3.50
N ILE A 109 12.34 -12.87 2.32
CA ILE A 109 11.03 -13.51 2.15
C ILE A 109 11.27 -15.01 1.97
N PRO A 110 10.65 -15.89 2.77
CA PRO A 110 10.80 -17.33 2.61
C PRO A 110 10.45 -17.79 1.19
N HIS A 111 11.29 -18.66 0.62
CA HIS A 111 11.10 -19.20 -0.73
C HIS A 111 10.10 -20.36 -0.78
N ASP A 112 9.88 -21.07 0.33
CA ASP A 112 8.94 -22.18 0.40
C ASP A 112 7.50 -21.70 0.52
N ALA A 113 6.60 -22.22 -0.32
CA ALA A 113 5.23 -21.72 -0.45
C ALA A 113 4.39 -21.84 0.84
N LEU A 114 4.65 -22.86 1.67
CA LEU A 114 3.98 -23.04 2.97
C LEU A 114 4.47 -22.01 3.98
N GLU A 115 5.79 -21.83 4.07
CA GLU A 115 6.44 -20.84 4.94
C GLU A 115 6.05 -19.42 4.52
N GLN A 116 5.94 -19.16 3.22
CA GLN A 116 5.49 -17.88 2.68
C GLN A 116 4.05 -17.57 3.10
N LYS A 117 3.14 -18.57 3.09
CA LYS A 117 1.75 -18.38 3.55
C LYS A 117 1.69 -18.05 5.04
N GLN A 118 2.50 -18.72 5.86
CA GLN A 118 2.59 -18.45 7.30
C GLN A 118 3.21 -17.07 7.57
N PHE A 119 4.33 -16.75 6.91
CA PHE A 119 4.98 -15.45 6.98
C PHE A 119 4.01 -14.32 6.62
N LEU A 120 3.28 -14.45 5.51
CA LEU A 120 2.29 -13.45 5.09
C LEU A 120 1.16 -13.27 6.10
N ALA A 121 0.72 -14.35 6.75
CA ALA A 121 -0.30 -14.29 7.80
C ALA A 121 0.21 -13.54 9.05
N ILE A 122 1.45 -13.77 9.46
CA ILE A 122 2.05 -13.06 10.61
C ILE A 122 2.33 -11.60 10.25
N LEU A 123 2.88 -11.33 9.07
CA LEU A 123 3.03 -9.97 8.55
C LEU A 123 1.70 -9.22 8.53
N GLN A 124 0.61 -9.90 8.16
CA GLN A 124 -0.72 -9.34 8.25
C GLN A 124 -1.10 -8.96 9.68
N GLN A 125 -0.98 -9.88 10.63
CA GLN A 125 -1.29 -9.60 12.03
C GLN A 125 -0.45 -8.45 12.58
N CYS A 126 0.80 -8.34 12.16
CA CYS A 126 1.67 -7.24 12.54
C CYS A 126 1.20 -5.90 11.98
N MET A 127 0.74 -5.86 10.73
CA MET A 127 0.20 -4.63 10.14
C MET A 127 -1.15 -4.21 10.73
N GLU A 128 -1.99 -5.15 11.17
CA GLU A 128 -3.23 -4.84 11.89
C GLU A 128 -2.98 -4.19 13.27
N LYS A 129 -1.81 -4.44 13.86
CA LYS A 129 -1.38 -3.81 15.13
C LYS A 129 -0.75 -2.44 14.91
N LEU A 130 -0.45 -2.05 13.68
CA LEU A 130 0.11 -0.72 13.41
C LEU A 130 -0.97 0.35 13.53
N PRO A 131 -0.61 1.54 14.05
CA PRO A 131 -1.48 2.71 13.96
C PRO A 131 -1.93 2.97 12.51
N ALA A 132 -3.20 3.31 12.32
CA ALA A 132 -3.82 3.43 11.00
C ALA A 132 -3.07 4.35 10.02
N LYS A 133 -2.50 5.46 10.51
CA LYS A 133 -1.69 6.38 9.70
C LYS A 133 -0.36 5.76 9.27
N LEU A 134 0.33 5.04 10.16
CA LEU A 134 1.59 4.35 9.84
C LEU A 134 1.35 3.18 8.88
N GLY A 135 0.28 2.41 9.11
CA GLY A 135 -0.13 1.31 8.23
C GLY A 135 -0.50 1.79 6.82
N THR A 136 -1.29 2.86 6.72
CA THR A 136 -1.65 3.45 5.41
C THR A 136 -0.41 3.95 4.67
N LEU A 137 0.44 4.70 5.36
CA LEU A 137 1.65 5.27 4.79
C LEU A 137 2.63 4.17 4.34
N PHE A 138 2.79 3.11 5.12
CA PHE A 138 3.54 1.91 4.73
C PHE A 138 2.91 1.21 3.52
N LEU A 139 1.59 1.06 3.47
CA LEU A 139 0.94 0.44 2.33
C LEU A 139 1.16 1.27 1.05
N MET A 140 0.92 2.58 1.12
CA MET A 140 1.12 3.50 -0.01
C MET A 140 2.56 3.41 -0.53
N ARG A 141 3.56 3.43 0.35
CA ARG A 141 4.95 3.38 -0.08
C ARG A 141 5.42 1.99 -0.48
N ASP A 142 5.35 1.03 0.43
CA ASP A 142 6.04 -0.26 0.32
C ASP A 142 5.21 -1.28 -0.49
N ILE A 143 3.90 -1.11 -0.63
CA ILE A 143 3.02 -2.04 -1.38
C ILE A 143 2.48 -1.44 -2.69
N HIS A 144 2.18 -0.14 -2.71
CA HIS A 144 1.64 0.55 -3.90
C HIS A 144 2.71 1.23 -4.75
N ASP A 145 3.92 1.40 -4.20
CA ASP A 145 5.04 2.14 -4.80
C ASP A 145 4.65 3.59 -5.13
N THR A 146 3.83 4.19 -4.25
CA THR A 146 3.43 5.59 -4.38
C THR A 146 4.62 6.50 -4.06
N ASP A 147 4.73 7.59 -4.82
CA ASP A 147 5.80 8.56 -4.65
C ASP A 147 5.65 9.36 -3.36
N ASN A 148 6.78 9.75 -2.77
CA ASN A 148 6.79 10.44 -1.48
C ASN A 148 6.05 11.79 -1.54
N GLU A 149 6.14 12.51 -2.65
CA GLU A 149 5.40 13.77 -2.86
C GLU A 149 3.88 13.55 -2.81
N GLU A 150 3.42 12.47 -3.45
CA GLU A 150 1.99 12.11 -3.47
C GLU A 150 1.53 11.63 -2.09
N ILE A 151 2.35 10.86 -1.36
CA ILE A 151 2.10 10.47 0.04
C ILE A 151 1.99 11.70 0.94
N CYS A 152 2.91 12.65 0.82
CA CYS A 152 2.91 13.88 1.62
C CYS A 152 1.64 14.70 1.39
N LYS A 153 1.25 14.85 0.13
CA LYS A 153 0.02 15.55 -0.27
C LYS A 153 -1.22 14.83 0.26
N GLU A 154 -1.26 13.51 0.17
CA GLU A 154 -2.44 12.72 0.52
C GLU A 154 -2.66 12.60 2.04
N LEU A 155 -1.57 12.54 2.81
CA LEU A 155 -1.61 12.38 4.27
C LEU A 155 -1.47 13.70 5.04
N ASP A 156 -1.33 14.82 4.32
CA ASP A 156 -1.10 16.17 4.88
C ASP A 156 0.07 16.19 5.87
N ILE A 157 1.22 15.68 5.40
CA ILE A 157 2.47 15.61 6.16
C ILE A 157 3.63 16.17 5.36
N THR A 158 4.67 16.63 6.04
CA THR A 158 5.92 17.04 5.40
C THR A 158 6.72 15.83 4.93
N SER A 159 7.58 16.03 3.92
CA SER A 159 8.51 15.00 3.44
C SER A 159 9.31 14.38 4.58
N THR A 160 9.89 15.20 5.45
CA THR A 160 10.63 14.76 6.63
C THR A 160 9.77 13.89 7.56
N ASN A 161 8.54 14.30 7.85
CA ASN A 161 7.63 13.52 8.68
C ASN A 161 7.23 12.19 8.01
N ALA A 162 7.02 12.18 6.68
CA ALA A 162 6.71 10.95 5.94
C ALA A 162 7.83 9.91 6.06
N TRP A 163 9.08 10.33 5.96
CA TRP A 163 10.24 9.47 6.17
C TRP A 163 10.31 8.90 7.58
N VAL A 164 10.13 9.75 8.60
CA VAL A 164 10.10 9.32 10.01
C VAL A 164 8.98 8.31 10.26
N MET A 165 7.77 8.59 9.75
CA MET A 165 6.63 7.69 9.86
C MET A 165 6.86 6.35 9.13
N LEU A 166 7.44 6.38 7.92
CA LEU A 166 7.80 5.19 7.16
C LEU A 166 8.75 4.30 7.95
N TYR A 167 9.77 4.90 8.57
CA TYR A 167 10.72 4.18 9.40
C TYR A 167 10.05 3.54 10.61
N ARG A 168 9.24 4.30 11.35
CA ARG A 168 8.47 3.78 12.49
C ARG A 168 7.57 2.62 12.08
N ALA A 169 6.92 2.72 10.93
CA ALA A 169 6.11 1.64 10.39
C ALA A 169 6.94 0.38 10.10
N ARG A 170 8.07 0.52 9.39
CA ARG A 170 8.99 -0.59 9.09
C ARG A 170 9.56 -1.25 10.35
N MET A 171 10.01 -0.46 11.31
CA MET A 171 10.57 -0.96 12.57
C MET A 171 9.50 -1.62 13.46
N GLY A 172 8.28 -1.08 13.50
CA GLY A 172 7.16 -1.68 14.20
C GLY A 172 6.81 -3.06 13.63
N ILE A 173 6.74 -3.16 12.29
CA ILE A 173 6.54 -4.45 11.61
C ILE A 173 7.70 -5.40 11.92
N ARG A 174 8.95 -4.91 11.93
CA ARG A 174 10.14 -5.74 12.17
C ARG A 174 10.13 -6.36 13.55
N LYS A 175 9.94 -5.53 14.58
CA LYS A 175 9.86 -5.98 15.96
C LYS A 175 8.72 -6.99 16.15
N CYS A 176 7.58 -6.75 15.52
CA CYS A 176 6.45 -7.67 15.58
C CYS A 176 6.77 -9.02 14.91
N LEU A 177 7.38 -9.00 13.72
CA LEU A 177 7.82 -10.21 13.03
C LEU A 177 8.88 -10.96 13.82
N GLU A 178 9.89 -10.29 14.39
CA GLU A 178 10.92 -10.93 15.22
C GLU A 178 10.31 -11.67 16.42
N ILE A 179 9.26 -11.13 17.02
CA ILE A 179 8.55 -11.79 18.14
C ILE A 179 7.73 -12.99 17.66
N HIS A 180 7.02 -12.86 16.54
CA HIS A 180 6.01 -13.83 16.12
C HIS A 180 6.51 -14.89 15.11
N TRP A 181 7.59 -14.61 14.37
CA TRP A 181 8.18 -15.49 13.36
C TRP A 181 9.35 -16.32 13.92
N ILE A 182 10.20 -15.74 14.79
CA ILE A 182 11.38 -16.44 15.34
C ILE A 182 10.98 -17.46 16.43
N GLN A 183 9.77 -17.34 17.00
CA GLN A 183 9.25 -18.28 17.99
C GLN A 183 8.27 -19.33 17.41
N ALA A 184 8.09 -19.39 16.10
CA ALA A 184 7.20 -20.32 15.41
C ALA A 184 7.94 -21.56 14.88
#